data_AF-A2F4K0-F1
#
_entry.id   AF-A2F4K0-F1
#
_cell.length_a   1.000
_cell.length_b   1.000
_cell.length_c   1.000
_cell.angle_alpha   90.00
_cell.angle_beta   90.00
_cell.angle_gamma   90.00
#
_symmetry.space_group_name_H-M   'P 1'
#
loop_
_entity.id
_entity.type
_entity.pdbx_description
1 polymer ?
#
loop_
_entity_poly.entity_id
_entity_poly.type
_entity_poly.pdbx_seq_one_letter_code
_entity_poly.pdbx_strand_id
1 'polypeptide(L)'
;METSYPCTCKLNESVDAAPQSVELKPGEYLVELWGASGGCNTKQRSGKGAYVWIRLNLVESKNFTIFVARTSTYSNITMVKGGCNGGGDSHQGTFNDGESLIAGGGGGSTSIGLSLLDSDRIAVAAGGGGCGNDYNGGNAGGLVGFDGISRTGTEHRRGASQEGSGMGGYYGGYRAENGKVKKGGKGTGVGFNGGGGGGGYYGGGGAYEAGGGGGSSYKKSGYYVRIQSGSETFRSPSGNEETGHYGNGFARIKFLSYPYAFSIINDIDFQFSILFFIVYKY
;
A
#
# COMPACT_ATOMS: atom_id res chain seq x y z
N MET A 1 -13.87 -11.00 -17.07
CA MET A 1 -14.34 -10.95 -15.66
C MET A 1 -13.40 -10.04 -14.89
N GLU A 2 -13.94 -9.15 -14.05
CA GLU A 2 -13.19 -8.19 -13.24
C GLU A 2 -13.71 -8.28 -11.80
N THR A 3 -12.81 -8.24 -10.81
CA THR A 3 -13.17 -8.34 -9.39
C THR A 3 -12.31 -7.38 -8.57
N SER A 4 -12.95 -6.66 -7.66
CA SER A 4 -12.33 -5.68 -6.78
C SER A 4 -12.41 -6.13 -5.33
N TYR A 5 -11.34 -5.92 -4.58
CA TYR A 5 -11.19 -6.35 -3.20
C TYR A 5 -10.97 -5.11 -2.32
N PRO A 6 -11.95 -4.74 -1.46
CA PRO A 6 -11.80 -3.66 -0.51
C PRO A 6 -11.09 -4.12 0.77
N CYS A 7 -10.73 -3.16 1.61
CA CYS A 7 -10.18 -3.43 2.94
C CYS A 7 -11.23 -4.08 3.85
N THR A 8 -10.81 -5.09 4.61
CA THR A 8 -11.65 -5.84 5.57
C THR A 8 -11.63 -5.23 6.98
N CYS A 9 -10.81 -4.22 7.25
CA CYS A 9 -10.62 -3.66 8.58
C CYS A 9 -11.60 -2.53 8.91
N LYS A 10 -11.89 -2.38 10.20
CA LYS A 10 -12.57 -1.21 10.74
C LYS A 10 -11.65 0.02 10.69
N LEU A 11 -12.25 1.20 10.64
CA LEU A 11 -11.52 2.47 10.62
C LEU A 11 -10.87 2.67 11.99
N ASN A 12 -9.65 3.22 12.04
CA ASN A 12 -8.92 3.56 13.28
C ASN A 12 -8.47 2.37 14.14
N GLU A 13 -8.45 1.16 13.59
CA GLU A 13 -7.77 0.02 14.21
C GLU A 13 -6.45 -0.20 13.46
N SER A 14 -5.30 0.04 14.13
CA SER A 14 -3.96 -0.27 13.61
C SER A 14 -3.70 -1.78 13.68
N VAL A 15 -4.56 -2.56 13.02
CA VAL A 15 -4.51 -4.01 12.95
C VAL A 15 -4.11 -4.47 11.55
N ASP A 16 -3.81 -5.75 11.40
CA ASP A 16 -3.61 -6.35 10.08
C ASP A 16 -4.97 -6.68 9.45
N ALA A 17 -5.05 -6.57 8.13
CA ALA A 17 -6.26 -6.90 7.40
C ALA A 17 -6.52 -8.40 7.43
N ALA A 18 -7.79 -8.79 7.58
CA ALA A 18 -8.16 -10.17 7.34
C ALA A 18 -7.86 -10.53 5.87
N PRO A 19 -7.06 -11.58 5.62
CA PRO A 19 -6.67 -11.98 4.28
C PRO A 19 -7.89 -12.40 3.45
N GLN A 20 -7.86 -12.09 2.16
CA GLN A 20 -8.85 -12.53 1.18
C GLN A 20 -8.19 -13.57 0.25
N SER A 21 -8.83 -14.72 0.05
CA SER A 21 -8.30 -15.77 -0.84
C SER A 21 -9.06 -15.80 -2.15
N VAL A 22 -8.35 -16.01 -3.26
CA VAL A 22 -8.91 -16.17 -4.59
C VAL A 22 -8.20 -17.30 -5.34
N GLU A 23 -8.97 -18.18 -5.96
CA GLU A 23 -8.47 -19.14 -6.95
C GLU A 23 -8.57 -18.52 -8.35
N LEU A 24 -7.45 -18.43 -9.06
CA LEU A 24 -7.41 -18.04 -10.45
C LEU A 24 -7.18 -19.27 -11.32
N LYS A 25 -8.03 -19.47 -12.31
CA LYS A 25 -7.91 -20.53 -13.33
C LYS A 25 -6.75 -20.24 -14.30
N PRO A 26 -6.39 -21.18 -15.19
CA PRO A 26 -5.46 -20.89 -16.28
C PRO A 26 -5.90 -19.67 -17.10
N GLY A 27 -4.97 -18.75 -17.36
CA GLY A 27 -5.30 -17.43 -17.91
C GLY A 27 -4.18 -16.41 -17.80
N GLU A 28 -4.28 -15.35 -18.60
CA GLU A 28 -3.53 -14.12 -18.42
C GLU A 28 -4.36 -13.11 -17.61
N TYR A 29 -3.74 -12.51 -16.59
CA TYR A 29 -4.39 -11.59 -15.67
C TYR A 29 -3.56 -10.33 -15.48
N LEU A 30 -4.26 -9.20 -15.33
CA LEU A 30 -3.73 -7.97 -14.77
C LEU A 30 -4.21 -7.87 -13.31
N VAL A 31 -3.25 -7.85 -12.39
CA VAL A 31 -3.51 -7.56 -10.97
C VAL A 31 -2.99 -6.17 -10.66
N GLU A 32 -3.79 -5.37 -9.98
CA GLU A 32 -3.47 -3.99 -9.63
C GLU A 32 -3.72 -3.76 -8.14
N LEU A 33 -2.81 -3.06 -7.49
CA LEU A 33 -2.78 -2.83 -6.05
C LEU A 33 -2.54 -1.35 -5.77
N TRP A 34 -3.35 -0.77 -4.89
CA TRP A 34 -3.16 0.57 -4.37
C TRP A 34 -2.87 0.49 -2.87
N GLY A 35 -1.74 1.05 -2.45
CA GLY A 35 -1.45 1.30 -1.05
C GLY A 35 -2.30 2.45 -0.51
N ALA A 36 -2.51 2.50 0.80
CA ALA A 36 -3.32 3.55 1.40
C ALA A 36 -2.52 4.83 1.67
N SER A 37 -3.20 5.97 1.70
CA SER A 37 -2.60 7.23 2.13
C SER A 37 -2.44 7.31 3.66
N GLY A 38 -1.55 8.17 4.13
CA GLY A 38 -1.53 8.59 5.53
C GLY A 38 -2.68 9.54 5.87
N GLY A 39 -2.94 9.72 7.17
CA GLY A 39 -3.92 10.69 7.64
C GLY A 39 -3.41 12.13 7.53
N CYS A 40 -4.27 13.02 7.08
CA CYS A 40 -4.09 14.46 7.25
C CYS A 40 -5.41 15.22 7.03
N ASN A 41 -5.46 16.48 7.44
CA ASN A 41 -6.58 17.39 7.18
C ASN A 41 -6.69 17.82 5.71
N THR A 42 -5.61 17.71 4.94
CA THR A 42 -5.61 18.00 3.49
C THR A 42 -4.96 16.88 2.69
N LYS A 43 -5.42 16.71 1.45
CA LYS A 43 -4.93 15.64 0.54
C LYS A 43 -3.46 15.83 0.15
N GLN A 44 -3.02 17.08 0.05
CA GLN A 44 -1.68 17.48 -0.40
C GLN A 44 -0.62 17.21 0.67
N ARG A 45 -1.01 17.25 1.94
CA ARG A 45 -0.11 17.02 3.08
C ARG A 45 -0.04 15.55 3.49
N SER A 46 -0.99 14.75 3.04
CA SER A 46 -1.00 13.31 3.26
C SER A 46 0.05 12.63 2.38
N GLY A 47 0.87 11.76 2.96
CA GLY A 47 1.69 10.86 2.17
C GLY A 47 0.80 9.91 1.39
N LYS A 48 0.93 9.90 0.06
CA LYS A 48 0.11 9.08 -0.83
C LYS A 48 0.63 7.65 -0.93
N GLY A 49 -0.27 6.70 -1.12
CA GLY A 49 0.06 5.29 -1.34
C GLY A 49 0.63 5.03 -2.74
N ALA A 50 1.36 3.94 -2.88
CA ALA A 50 1.93 3.51 -4.16
C ALA A 50 0.89 2.77 -5.00
N TYR A 51 1.13 2.71 -6.31
CA TYR A 51 0.39 1.88 -7.24
C TYR A 51 1.30 0.79 -7.79
N VAL A 52 0.81 -0.45 -7.83
CA VAL A 52 1.58 -1.61 -8.30
C VAL A 52 0.70 -2.43 -9.21
N TRP A 53 1.24 -2.87 -10.33
CA TRP A 53 0.55 -3.80 -11.20
C TRP A 53 1.43 -4.98 -11.61
N ILE A 54 0.78 -6.11 -11.85
CA ILE A 54 1.38 -7.42 -12.09
C ILE A 54 0.69 -8.04 -13.31
N ARG A 55 1.47 -8.61 -14.23
CA ARG A 55 0.92 -9.58 -15.19
C ARG A 55 1.19 -11.00 -14.72
N LEU A 56 0.13 -11.77 -14.58
CA LEU A 56 0.20 -13.20 -14.28
C LEU A 56 -0.17 -13.96 -15.54
N ASN A 57 0.61 -14.99 -15.85
CA ASN A 57 0.27 -15.97 -16.87
C ASN A 57 0.25 -17.34 -16.18
N LEU A 58 -0.94 -17.93 -16.08
CA LEU A 58 -1.20 -19.17 -15.36
C LEU A 58 -1.51 -20.28 -16.36
N VAL A 59 -0.75 -21.37 -16.25
CA VAL A 59 -0.99 -22.61 -17.01
C VAL A 59 -1.85 -23.62 -16.25
N GLU A 60 -1.97 -23.44 -14.94
CA GLU A 60 -2.77 -24.24 -14.03
C GLU A 60 -3.50 -23.32 -13.02
N SER A 61 -4.57 -23.82 -12.40
CA SER A 61 -5.24 -23.06 -11.34
C SER A 61 -4.32 -22.79 -10.16
N LYS A 62 -4.38 -21.59 -9.59
CA LYS A 62 -3.56 -21.19 -8.45
C LYS A 62 -4.31 -20.32 -7.46
N ASN A 63 -4.08 -20.57 -6.18
CA ASN A 63 -4.59 -19.76 -5.08
C ASN A 63 -3.67 -18.59 -4.77
N PHE A 64 -4.29 -17.44 -4.52
CA PHE A 64 -3.62 -16.23 -4.08
C PHE A 64 -4.28 -15.68 -2.83
N THR A 65 -3.46 -15.05 -1.99
CA THR A 65 -3.90 -14.30 -0.82
C THR A 65 -3.69 -12.81 -1.07
N ILE A 66 -4.70 -12.01 -0.77
CA ILE A 66 -4.69 -10.56 -0.90
C ILE A 66 -4.92 -9.93 0.48
N PHE A 67 -4.07 -8.95 0.82
CA PHE A 67 -4.26 -8.07 1.96
C PHE A 67 -4.45 -6.65 1.45
N VAL A 68 -5.50 -5.98 1.91
CA VAL A 68 -5.88 -4.66 1.41
C VAL A 68 -5.79 -3.62 2.53
N ALA A 69 -5.08 -2.53 2.26
CA ALA A 69 -4.84 -1.48 3.23
C ALA A 69 -6.01 -0.53 3.44
N ARG A 70 -5.98 0.17 4.58
CA ARG A 70 -6.84 1.33 4.85
C ARG A 70 -6.02 2.57 5.17
N THR A 71 -6.58 3.75 4.88
CA THR A 71 -6.00 5.02 5.34
C THR A 71 -6.17 5.17 6.85
N SER A 72 -5.36 6.03 7.47
CA SER A 72 -5.65 6.55 8.81
C SER A 72 -6.48 7.84 8.77
N THR A 73 -6.93 8.27 9.95
CA THR A 73 -7.50 9.60 10.20
C THR A 73 -6.43 10.57 10.73
N TYR A 74 -6.85 11.78 11.11
CA TYR A 74 -6.01 12.82 11.72
C TYR A 74 -6.71 13.40 12.95
N SER A 75 -5.93 14.02 13.83
CA SER A 75 -6.43 14.79 14.99
C SER A 75 -5.40 15.84 15.37
N ASN A 76 -5.87 16.93 15.96
CA ASN A 76 -5.03 17.96 16.59
C ASN A 76 -4.93 17.79 18.11
N ILE A 77 -5.82 17.00 18.72
CA ILE A 77 -5.94 16.90 20.19
C ILE A 77 -5.76 15.50 20.74
N THR A 78 -5.66 14.47 19.89
CA THR A 78 -5.56 13.08 20.33
C THR A 78 -4.65 12.30 19.40
N MET A 79 -4.00 11.27 19.94
CA MET A 79 -3.34 10.27 19.11
C MET A 79 -4.37 9.57 18.22
N VAL A 80 -4.10 9.51 16.92
CA VAL A 80 -4.80 8.65 15.97
C VAL A 80 -3.97 7.42 15.60
N LYS A 81 -4.67 6.30 15.44
CA LYS A 81 -4.09 5.02 15.02
C LYS A 81 -3.68 5.04 13.57
N GLY A 82 -2.64 4.26 13.25
CA GLY A 82 -2.24 3.97 11.88
C GLY A 82 -3.35 3.29 11.08
N GLY A 83 -3.27 3.43 9.76
CA GLY A 83 -4.13 2.75 8.81
C GLY A 83 -3.91 1.24 8.82
N CYS A 84 -4.96 0.50 8.55
CA CYS A 84 -4.92 -0.96 8.60
C CYS A 84 -3.91 -1.54 7.61
N ASN A 85 -3.29 -2.66 8.00
CA ASN A 85 -2.24 -3.38 7.28
C ASN A 85 -0.89 -2.66 7.29
N GLY A 86 -0.53 -2.16 8.47
CA GLY A 86 0.85 -1.75 8.79
C GLY A 86 1.10 -0.24 8.87
N GLY A 87 0.09 0.62 8.96
CA GLY A 87 0.32 2.04 9.26
C GLY A 87 0.90 2.24 10.67
N GLY A 88 1.78 3.22 10.83
CA GLY A 88 2.28 3.68 12.13
C GLY A 88 1.29 4.63 12.81
N ASP A 89 1.20 4.56 14.14
CA ASP A 89 0.38 5.49 14.92
C ASP A 89 0.98 6.91 14.89
N SER A 90 0.13 7.92 14.98
CA SER A 90 0.59 9.28 15.28
C SER A 90 1.01 9.40 16.76
N HIS A 91 1.36 10.61 17.17
CA HIS A 91 1.56 10.95 18.57
C HIS A 91 0.98 12.32 18.87
N GLN A 92 0.40 12.44 20.05
CA GLN A 92 -0.01 13.72 20.61
C GLN A 92 1.12 14.24 21.50
N GLY A 93 1.52 15.50 21.30
CA GLY A 93 2.51 16.18 22.15
C GLY A 93 2.08 16.21 23.62
N THR A 94 3.06 16.40 24.51
CA THR A 94 2.87 16.37 25.97
C THR A 94 2.39 17.72 26.53
N PHE A 95 2.67 18.84 25.86
CA PHE A 95 2.08 20.13 26.20
C PHE A 95 0.60 20.15 25.77
N ASN A 96 -0.27 19.89 26.76
CA ASN A 96 -1.73 19.94 26.64
C ASN A 96 -2.27 21.38 26.73
N ASP A 97 -1.51 22.38 26.32
CA ASP A 97 -1.87 23.80 26.38
C ASP A 97 -2.79 24.24 25.22
N GLY A 98 -3.13 23.32 24.32
CA GLY A 98 -4.00 23.59 23.17
C GLY A 98 -3.24 24.01 21.90
N GLU A 99 -1.91 24.07 21.94
CA GLU A 99 -1.08 24.36 20.75
C GLU A 99 -0.71 23.11 19.93
N SER A 100 -1.24 21.94 20.29
CA SER A 100 -1.02 20.69 19.56
C SER A 100 -1.52 20.80 18.11
N LEU A 101 -0.58 20.78 17.17
CA LEU A 101 -0.85 20.87 15.73
C LEU A 101 -1.26 19.53 15.12
N ILE A 102 -1.85 19.54 13.93
CA ILE A 102 -2.46 18.34 13.31
C ILE A 102 -1.44 17.22 13.13
N ALA A 103 -1.79 15.99 13.51
CA ALA A 103 -1.09 14.78 13.09
C ALA A 103 -2.01 13.66 12.62
N GLY A 104 -1.49 12.85 11.70
CA GLY A 104 -2.13 11.65 11.20
C GLY A 104 -1.26 10.41 11.37
N GLY A 105 -1.90 9.25 11.43
CA GLY A 105 -1.20 7.97 11.30
C GLY A 105 -0.73 7.73 9.86
N GLY A 106 0.17 6.78 9.69
CA GLY A 106 0.55 6.33 8.34
C GLY A 106 -0.51 5.43 7.71
N GLY A 107 -0.56 5.36 6.39
CA GLY A 107 -1.40 4.42 5.64
C GLY A 107 -0.79 3.02 5.63
N GLY A 108 -1.62 1.99 5.53
CA GLY A 108 -1.13 0.62 5.36
C GLY A 108 -0.75 0.26 3.93
N SER A 109 -0.20 -0.95 3.76
CA SER A 109 0.20 -1.49 2.45
C SER A 109 -0.78 -2.51 1.90
N THR A 110 -0.95 -2.59 0.58
CA THR A 110 -1.78 -3.61 -0.09
C THR A 110 -0.86 -4.63 -0.75
N SER A 111 -1.13 -5.92 -0.62
CA SER A 111 -0.22 -6.95 -1.13
C SER A 111 -0.96 -8.18 -1.65
N ILE A 112 -0.34 -8.88 -2.59
CA ILE A 112 -0.74 -10.22 -3.03
C ILE A 112 0.40 -11.21 -2.85
N GLY A 113 0.10 -12.44 -2.46
CA GLY A 113 1.05 -13.53 -2.28
C GLY A 113 0.43 -14.89 -2.59
N LEU A 114 1.27 -15.93 -2.55
CA LEU A 114 0.84 -17.32 -2.74
C LEU A 114 0.26 -17.95 -1.46
N SER A 115 0.55 -17.35 -0.31
CA SER A 115 0.09 -17.81 1.00
C SER A 115 0.01 -16.64 1.98
N LEU A 116 -0.29 -16.95 3.24
CA LEU A 116 -0.25 -16.00 4.37
C LEU A 116 1.17 -15.60 4.78
N LEU A 117 2.20 -16.31 4.29
CA LEU A 117 3.59 -16.08 4.68
C LEU A 117 4.17 -14.84 3.97
N ASP A 118 4.96 -14.05 4.69
CA ASP A 118 5.59 -12.85 4.13
C ASP A 118 6.60 -13.18 3.01
N SER A 119 7.23 -14.35 3.06
CA SER A 119 8.14 -14.87 2.01
C SER A 119 7.43 -15.18 0.68
N ASP A 120 6.10 -15.36 0.73
CA ASP A 120 5.29 -15.72 -0.42
C ASP A 120 4.63 -14.52 -1.09
N ARG A 121 4.85 -13.31 -0.56
CA ARG A 121 4.42 -12.06 -1.20
C ARG A 121 5.02 -11.96 -2.59
N ILE A 122 4.18 -11.71 -3.58
CA ILE A 122 4.57 -11.46 -4.96
C ILE A 122 4.82 -9.98 -5.17
N ALA A 123 3.93 -9.14 -4.64
CA ALA A 123 4.08 -7.70 -4.72
C ALA A 123 3.40 -6.99 -3.54
N VAL A 124 3.92 -5.80 -3.22
CA VAL A 124 3.39 -4.92 -2.16
C VAL A 124 3.33 -3.50 -2.72
N ALA A 125 2.16 -2.87 -2.66
CA ALA A 125 1.97 -1.44 -2.84
C ALA A 125 1.99 -0.77 -1.46
N ALA A 126 3.03 0.02 -1.19
CA ALA A 126 3.25 0.63 0.12
C ALA A 126 2.27 1.76 0.44
N GLY A 127 2.08 2.01 1.74
CA GLY A 127 1.34 3.14 2.26
C GLY A 127 2.20 4.37 2.51
N GLY A 128 1.59 5.55 2.45
CA GLY A 128 2.27 6.82 2.73
C GLY A 128 2.29 7.17 4.22
N GLY A 129 3.19 8.07 4.62
CA GLY A 129 3.28 8.58 5.98
C GLY A 129 2.16 9.57 6.31
N GLY A 130 1.82 9.67 7.60
CA GLY A 130 0.89 10.67 8.13
C GLY A 130 1.57 12.03 8.29
N CYS A 131 0.78 13.10 8.22
CA CYS A 131 1.30 14.45 8.46
C CYS A 131 1.52 14.70 9.96
N GLY A 132 2.24 15.77 10.31
CA GLY A 132 2.47 16.18 11.70
C GLY A 132 3.04 17.59 11.79
N ASN A 133 2.59 18.39 12.76
CA ASN A 133 3.09 19.74 13.02
C ASN A 133 3.17 20.63 11.75
N ASP A 134 2.09 20.65 10.98
CA ASP A 134 2.02 21.34 9.68
C ASP A 134 2.87 20.80 8.52
N TYR A 135 3.68 19.78 8.75
CA TYR A 135 4.49 19.15 7.72
C TYR A 135 3.83 17.94 7.06
N ASN A 136 4.22 17.69 5.82
CA ASN A 136 3.66 16.63 4.99
C ASN A 136 4.25 15.27 5.35
N GLY A 137 3.42 14.23 5.30
CA GLY A 137 3.89 12.86 5.31
C GLY A 137 4.64 12.51 4.02
N GLY A 138 5.61 11.62 4.13
CA GLY A 138 6.36 11.09 3.00
C GLY A 138 5.48 10.17 2.15
N ASN A 139 5.51 10.35 0.83
CA ASN A 139 4.84 9.44 -0.09
C ASN A 139 5.41 8.02 0.02
N ALA A 140 4.54 7.04 -0.22
CA ALA A 140 4.94 5.65 -0.39
C ALA A 140 5.96 5.53 -1.52
N GLY A 141 6.91 4.64 -1.34
CA GLY A 141 7.99 4.44 -2.27
C GLY A 141 7.68 3.53 -3.43
N GLY A 142 8.55 3.63 -4.44
CA GLY A 142 8.87 2.50 -5.29
C GLY A 142 9.61 1.45 -4.46
N LEU A 143 10.88 1.20 -4.78
CA LEU A 143 11.73 0.38 -3.90
C LEU A 143 12.22 1.14 -2.65
N VAL A 144 12.16 2.48 -2.69
CA VAL A 144 12.54 3.39 -1.60
C VAL A 144 11.40 4.39 -1.35
N GLY A 145 10.95 4.48 -0.10
CA GLY A 145 9.96 5.42 0.40
C GLY A 145 10.51 6.83 0.55
N PHE A 146 9.63 7.82 0.49
CA PHE A 146 10.02 9.21 0.68
C PHE A 146 10.06 9.55 2.17
N ASP A 147 11.00 10.43 2.52
CA ASP A 147 11.07 11.00 3.86
C ASP A 147 9.89 11.94 4.10
N GLY A 148 9.47 12.05 5.36
CA GLY A 148 8.52 13.07 5.76
C GLY A 148 9.18 14.45 5.90
N ILE A 149 8.40 15.51 5.65
CA ILE A 149 8.91 16.90 5.70
C ILE A 149 9.01 17.35 7.16
N SER A 150 9.97 18.22 7.48
CA SER A 150 10.13 18.81 8.81
C SER A 150 10.84 20.17 8.78
N ARG A 151 10.86 20.86 9.93
CA ARG A 151 11.74 22.02 10.15
C ARG A 151 13.22 21.62 10.11
N THR A 152 14.07 22.56 9.72
CA THR A 152 15.53 22.44 9.75
C THR A 152 16.05 22.01 11.13
N GLY A 153 17.00 21.06 11.19
CA GLY A 153 17.67 20.62 12.42
C GLY A 153 17.08 19.39 13.11
N THR A 154 16.00 18.82 12.58
CA THR A 154 15.47 17.54 13.04
C THR A 154 15.93 16.44 12.08
N GLU A 155 16.47 15.33 12.60
CA GLU A 155 17.12 14.29 11.79
C GLU A 155 16.26 13.02 11.66
N HIS A 156 16.46 12.28 10.57
CA HIS A 156 16.01 10.89 10.36
C HIS A 156 14.49 10.59 10.45
N ARG A 157 13.66 11.12 9.55
CA ARG A 157 12.26 10.66 9.31
C ARG A 157 12.17 9.88 8.01
N ARG A 158 12.96 8.80 7.95
CA ARG A 158 13.29 8.20 6.67
C ARG A 158 12.17 7.34 6.14
N GLY A 159 11.96 7.43 4.83
CA GLY A 159 11.25 6.39 4.12
C GLY A 159 12.00 5.05 4.22
N ALA A 160 11.28 3.96 4.05
CA ALA A 160 11.89 2.63 4.06
C ALA A 160 12.59 2.31 2.73
N SER A 161 13.46 1.31 2.69
CA SER A 161 14.04 0.81 1.44
C SER A 161 13.82 -0.71 1.31
N GLN A 162 14.49 -1.36 0.35
CA GLN A 162 14.56 -2.83 0.28
C GLN A 162 15.59 -3.42 1.25
N GLU A 163 16.45 -2.59 1.83
CA GLU A 163 17.54 -3.00 2.72
C GLU A 163 17.15 -2.86 4.19
N GLY A 164 16.09 -2.11 4.49
CA GLY A 164 15.60 -1.99 5.85
C GLY A 164 14.48 -0.97 6.02
N SER A 165 13.97 -0.94 7.23
CA SER A 165 12.92 -0.03 7.66
C SER A 165 13.39 1.41 7.80
N GLY A 166 12.43 2.33 7.64
CA GLY A 166 12.68 3.76 7.82
C GLY A 166 13.08 4.08 9.26
N MET A 167 14.08 4.94 9.42
CA MET A 167 14.50 5.42 10.72
C MET A 167 13.53 6.48 11.25
N GLY A 168 13.21 6.40 12.55
CA GLY A 168 12.32 7.34 13.23
C GLY A 168 13.01 8.65 13.60
N GLY A 169 12.25 9.76 13.50
CA GLY A 169 12.74 11.11 13.69
C GLY A 169 13.35 11.37 15.07
N TYR A 170 14.41 12.17 15.10
CA TYR A 170 15.14 12.50 16.32
C TYR A 170 15.35 14.01 16.49
N TYR A 171 15.13 14.49 17.70
CA TYR A 171 15.49 15.84 18.12
C TYR A 171 15.66 15.91 19.65
N GLY A 172 16.75 16.52 20.12
CA GLY A 172 16.93 16.83 21.54
C GLY A 172 16.82 15.64 22.51
N GLY A 173 17.23 14.43 22.10
CA GLY A 173 17.12 13.22 22.91
C GLY A 173 15.82 12.42 22.73
N TYR A 174 14.81 13.00 22.07
CA TYR A 174 13.54 12.33 21.79
C TYR A 174 13.58 11.64 20.44
N ARG A 175 13.17 10.37 20.41
CA ARG A 175 13.23 9.52 19.22
C ARG A 175 11.88 8.89 18.91
N ALA A 176 11.37 9.11 17.71
CA ALA A 176 10.21 8.39 17.19
C ALA A 176 10.59 6.93 16.89
N GLU A 177 9.59 6.06 16.80
CA GLU A 177 9.87 4.66 16.50
C GLU A 177 10.36 4.51 15.05
N ASN A 178 11.36 3.65 14.86
CA ASN A 178 11.69 3.16 13.52
C ASN A 178 10.51 2.35 12.97
N GLY A 179 10.40 2.30 11.65
CA GLY A 179 9.56 1.29 11.01
C GLY A 179 10.06 -0.12 11.29
N LYS A 180 9.25 -1.10 10.91
CA LYS A 180 9.52 -2.53 10.98
C LYS A 180 9.16 -3.17 9.65
N VAL A 181 9.41 -4.47 9.49
CA VAL A 181 8.81 -5.24 8.39
C VAL A 181 7.29 -5.06 8.46
N LYS A 182 6.68 -4.71 7.33
CA LYS A 182 5.24 -4.37 7.19
C LYS A 182 4.72 -3.11 7.87
N LYS A 183 5.25 -2.77 9.04
CA LYS A 183 4.65 -1.77 9.92
C LYS A 183 5.46 -0.48 9.97
N GLY A 184 4.80 0.66 9.80
CA GLY A 184 5.39 1.98 10.00
C GLY A 184 5.63 2.31 11.48
N GLY A 185 6.60 3.18 11.73
CA GLY A 185 6.94 3.63 13.06
C GLY A 185 5.93 4.62 13.63
N LYS A 186 5.73 4.58 14.94
CA LYS A 186 4.95 5.57 15.69
C LYS A 186 5.68 6.91 15.79
N GLY A 187 4.94 8.01 15.61
CA GLY A 187 5.45 9.37 15.83
C GLY A 187 5.79 9.66 17.30
N THR A 188 6.39 10.82 17.56
CA THR A 188 6.63 11.35 18.92
C THR A 188 6.67 12.89 18.90
N GLY A 189 6.69 13.51 20.07
CA GLY A 189 6.82 14.95 20.22
C GLY A 189 6.57 15.41 21.65
N VAL A 190 7.13 16.57 22.01
CA VAL A 190 6.98 17.15 23.35
C VAL A 190 5.99 18.30 23.30
N GLY A 191 6.17 19.25 22.37
CA GLY A 191 5.27 20.36 22.17
C GLY A 191 4.27 20.19 21.04
N PHE A 192 4.62 19.40 20.01
CA PHE A 192 3.73 19.21 18.86
C PHE A 192 3.50 17.74 18.55
N ASN A 193 2.53 17.50 17.66
CA ASN A 193 2.15 16.15 17.29
C ASN A 193 3.08 15.59 16.20
N GLY A 194 3.36 14.30 16.28
CA GLY A 194 4.22 13.57 15.34
C GLY A 194 3.43 12.64 14.44
N GLY A 195 3.72 12.67 13.14
CA GLY A 195 3.10 11.77 12.15
C GLY A 195 3.62 10.34 12.23
N GLY A 196 2.74 9.37 11.94
CA GLY A 196 3.10 7.96 11.83
C GLY A 196 3.70 7.60 10.48
N GLY A 197 4.63 6.65 10.45
CA GLY A 197 5.22 6.13 9.21
C GLY A 197 4.26 5.24 8.42
N GLY A 198 4.40 5.19 7.10
CA GLY A 198 3.59 4.32 6.23
C GLY A 198 4.00 2.85 6.28
N GLY A 199 3.06 1.93 6.09
CA GLY A 199 3.32 0.49 5.96
C GLY A 199 3.91 0.12 4.59
N GLY A 200 4.52 -1.05 4.47
CA GLY A 200 5.17 -1.46 3.22
C GLY A 200 5.67 -2.91 3.24
N TYR A 201 6.64 -3.23 2.40
CA TYR A 201 7.50 -4.40 2.62
C TYR A 201 8.37 -4.14 3.85
N TYR A 202 9.00 -2.96 3.88
CA TYR A 202 9.44 -2.32 5.10
C TYR A 202 8.63 -1.04 5.33
N GLY A 203 8.25 -0.79 6.57
CA GLY A 203 7.54 0.42 6.97
C GLY A 203 8.48 1.61 7.16
N GLY A 204 7.97 2.80 6.88
CA GLY A 204 8.66 4.07 7.08
C GLY A 204 8.78 4.44 8.56
N GLY A 205 9.70 5.34 8.89
CA GLY A 205 9.89 5.81 10.26
C GLY A 205 8.78 6.74 10.73
N GLY A 206 8.48 6.70 12.02
CA GLY A 206 7.66 7.73 12.65
C GLY A 206 8.41 9.06 12.75
N ALA A 207 7.70 10.14 13.05
CA ALA A 207 8.28 11.47 13.11
C ALA A 207 8.25 12.09 14.51
N TYR A 208 9.35 12.75 14.88
CA TYR A 208 9.35 13.77 15.93
C TYR A 208 8.75 15.05 15.34
N GLU A 209 7.57 15.46 15.83
CA GLU A 209 6.93 16.77 15.55
C GLU A 209 6.94 17.18 14.06
N ALA A 210 6.63 16.24 13.18
CA ALA A 210 6.74 16.39 11.73
C ALA A 210 5.94 15.29 11.01
N GLY A 211 5.98 15.25 9.68
CA GLY A 211 5.38 14.16 8.90
C GLY A 211 6.22 12.87 8.95
N GLY A 212 5.57 11.71 9.02
CA GLY A 212 6.22 10.40 9.00
C GLY A 212 6.72 10.00 7.61
N GLY A 213 7.68 9.08 7.53
CA GLY A 213 8.21 8.56 6.27
C GLY A 213 7.29 7.53 5.61
N GLY A 214 7.33 7.41 4.28
CA GLY A 214 6.59 6.40 3.52
C GLY A 214 7.21 5.01 3.57
N GLY A 215 6.38 3.97 3.41
CA GLY A 215 6.87 2.59 3.30
C GLY A 215 7.50 2.29 1.93
N SER A 216 8.16 1.14 1.82
CA SER A 216 8.74 0.65 0.56
C SER A 216 7.83 -0.39 -0.10
N SER A 217 7.59 -0.26 -1.40
CA SER A 217 6.89 -1.28 -2.19
C SER A 217 7.84 -2.44 -2.47
N TYR A 218 7.32 -3.58 -2.93
CA TYR A 218 8.12 -4.76 -3.20
C TYR A 218 7.65 -5.51 -4.43
N LYS A 219 8.59 -6.20 -5.09
CA LYS A 219 8.34 -7.12 -6.18
C LYS A 219 9.19 -8.38 -6.01
N LYS A 220 8.57 -9.55 -6.14
CA LYS A 220 9.24 -10.85 -6.13
C LYS A 220 9.92 -11.08 -7.49
N SER A 221 11.14 -11.60 -7.45
CA SER A 221 11.84 -12.03 -8.67
C SER A 221 11.05 -13.12 -9.39
N GLY A 222 11.12 -13.14 -10.72
CA GLY A 222 10.36 -14.07 -11.57
C GLY A 222 8.92 -13.64 -11.90
N TYR A 223 8.43 -12.54 -11.33
CA TYR A 223 7.12 -11.96 -11.67
C TYR A 223 7.28 -10.65 -12.45
N TYR A 224 6.43 -10.44 -13.45
CA TYR A 224 6.39 -9.17 -14.18
C TYR A 224 5.57 -8.13 -13.40
N VAL A 225 6.27 -7.35 -12.57
CA VAL A 225 5.70 -6.32 -11.69
C VAL A 225 6.23 -4.95 -12.08
N ARG A 226 5.34 -3.95 -12.15
CA ARG A 226 5.68 -2.53 -12.19
C ARG A 226 5.15 -1.83 -10.95
N ILE A 227 5.93 -0.87 -10.48
CA ILE A 227 5.65 -0.09 -9.30
C ILE A 227 5.72 1.38 -9.72
N GLN A 228 4.69 2.14 -9.34
CA GLN A 228 4.66 3.59 -9.35
C GLN A 228 4.56 4.06 -7.90
N SER A 229 5.51 4.88 -7.48
CA SER A 229 5.54 5.50 -6.15
C SER A 229 4.38 6.48 -5.94
N GLY A 230 4.13 6.87 -4.69
CA GLY A 230 3.07 7.81 -4.33
C GLY A 230 3.28 9.24 -4.85
N SER A 231 4.44 9.55 -5.46
CA SER A 231 4.70 10.82 -6.15
C SER A 231 4.51 10.76 -7.67
N GLU A 232 4.37 9.57 -8.25
CA GLU A 232 4.26 9.40 -9.69
C GLU A 232 2.81 9.48 -10.16
N THR A 233 2.61 10.05 -11.34
CA THR A 233 1.32 10.08 -12.02
C THR A 233 1.15 8.84 -12.89
N PHE A 234 -0.02 8.22 -12.80
CA PHE A 234 -0.40 7.10 -13.65
C PHE A 234 -1.86 7.26 -14.09
N ARG A 235 -2.23 6.54 -15.15
CA ARG A 235 -3.61 6.48 -15.59
C ARG A 235 -4.33 5.41 -14.80
N SER A 236 -5.25 5.84 -13.93
CA SER A 236 -6.10 4.94 -13.17
C SER A 236 -7.00 4.12 -14.11
N PRO A 237 -7.56 2.99 -13.65
CA PRO A 237 -8.51 2.22 -14.42
C PRO A 237 -9.76 2.96 -14.88
N SER A 238 -10.15 4.02 -14.16
CA SER A 238 -11.26 4.89 -14.53
C SER A 238 -10.95 5.78 -15.75
N GLY A 239 -9.70 5.74 -16.23
CA GLY A 239 -9.22 6.55 -17.34
C GLY A 239 -8.64 7.91 -16.93
N ASN A 240 -8.84 8.31 -15.67
CA ASN A 240 -8.35 9.56 -15.09
C ASN A 240 -6.88 9.46 -14.68
N GLU A 241 -6.16 10.58 -14.75
CA GLU A 241 -4.82 10.70 -14.17
C GLU A 241 -4.91 10.76 -12.64
N GLU A 242 -4.04 9.99 -11.99
CA GLU A 242 -3.92 9.90 -10.54
C GLU A 242 -2.45 10.00 -10.17
N THR A 243 -2.09 10.97 -9.31
CA THR A 243 -0.72 11.11 -8.77
C THR A 243 -0.66 10.48 -7.40
N GLY A 244 -0.14 9.25 -7.32
CA GLY A 244 -0.22 8.41 -6.12
C GLY A 244 -1.65 8.18 -5.63
N HIS A 245 -1.83 7.28 -4.67
CA HIS A 245 -3.16 6.98 -4.16
C HIS A 245 -3.51 7.79 -2.91
N TYR A 246 -4.65 8.50 -2.94
CA TYR A 246 -5.25 9.12 -1.76
C TYR A 246 -6.52 8.38 -1.35
N GLY A 247 -6.56 7.89 -0.10
CA GLY A 247 -7.67 7.15 0.46
C GLY A 247 -7.29 5.72 0.86
N ASN A 248 -8.31 4.86 0.92
CA ASN A 248 -8.13 3.45 1.26
C ASN A 248 -7.49 2.70 0.11
N GLY A 249 -6.55 1.81 0.41
CA GLY A 249 -6.07 0.88 -0.59
C GLY A 249 -7.18 -0.01 -1.12
N PHE A 250 -6.95 -0.56 -2.31
CA PHE A 250 -7.78 -1.58 -2.92
C PHE A 250 -6.94 -2.47 -3.82
N ALA A 251 -7.46 -3.65 -4.14
CA ALA A 251 -6.87 -4.53 -5.14
C ALA A 251 -7.89 -4.85 -6.23
N ARG A 252 -7.42 -5.05 -7.45
CA ARG A 252 -8.24 -5.38 -8.62
C ARG A 252 -7.59 -6.49 -9.41
N ILE A 253 -8.39 -7.46 -9.84
CA ILE A 253 -7.95 -8.54 -10.73
C ILE A 253 -8.84 -8.53 -11.97
N LYS A 254 -8.19 -8.44 -13.13
CA LYS A 254 -8.84 -8.46 -14.44
C LYS A 254 -8.29 -9.60 -15.27
N PHE A 255 -9.18 -10.49 -15.71
CA PHE A 255 -8.85 -11.49 -16.73
C PHE A 255 -8.65 -10.80 -18.08
N LEU A 256 -7.59 -11.17 -18.80
CA LEU A 256 -7.24 -10.62 -20.10
C LEU A 256 -7.57 -11.61 -21.22
N SER A 257 -7.05 -12.83 -21.14
CA SER A 257 -7.13 -13.84 -22.19
C SER A 257 -6.76 -15.23 -21.64
N TYR A 258 -7.01 -16.27 -22.42
CA TYR A 258 -6.46 -17.60 -22.13
C TYR A 258 -5.01 -17.71 -22.63
N PRO A 259 -4.16 -18.54 -22.02
CA PRO A 259 -2.82 -18.79 -22.54
C PRO A 259 -2.91 -19.38 -23.94
N TYR A 260 -1.97 -19.01 -24.81
CA TYR A 260 -1.95 -19.41 -26.24
C TYR A 260 -2.08 -20.93 -26.50
N ALA A 261 -1.66 -21.78 -25.56
CA ALA A 261 -1.85 -23.23 -25.67
C ALA A 261 -3.33 -23.66 -25.56
N PHE A 262 -4.13 -22.91 -24.79
CA PHE A 262 -5.55 -23.18 -24.55
C PHE A 262 -6.45 -22.53 -25.61
N SER A 263 -5.99 -21.45 -26.27
CA SER A 263 -6.72 -20.87 -27.40
C SER A 263 -6.79 -21.83 -28.59
N ILE A 264 -5.70 -22.57 -28.85
CA ILE A 264 -5.67 -23.59 -29.92
C ILE A 264 -6.64 -24.74 -29.61
N ILE A 265 -6.73 -25.19 -28.36
CA ILE A 265 -7.64 -26.28 -27.97
C ILE A 265 -9.09 -25.85 -28.09
N ASN A 266 -9.46 -24.65 -27.65
CA ASN A 266 -10.83 -24.15 -27.82
C ASN A 266 -11.19 -23.92 -29.30
N ASP A 267 -10.26 -23.44 -30.13
CA ASP A 267 -10.51 -23.34 -31.57
C ASP A 267 -10.72 -24.73 -32.19
N ILE A 268 -9.95 -25.74 -31.78
CA ILE A 268 -10.13 -27.13 -32.21
C ILE A 268 -11.46 -27.71 -31.74
N ASP A 269 -11.84 -27.54 -30.47
CA ASP A 269 -13.12 -28.03 -29.92
C ASP A 269 -14.32 -27.34 -30.58
N PHE A 270 -14.21 -26.04 -30.87
CA PHE A 270 -15.24 -25.31 -31.61
C PHE A 270 -15.38 -25.85 -33.04
N GLN A 271 -14.27 -26.13 -33.73
CA GLN A 271 -14.31 -26.75 -35.06
C GLN A 271 -14.85 -28.19 -35.05
N PHE A 272 -14.52 -29.01 -34.04
CA PHE A 272 -15.09 -30.34 -33.89
C PHE A 272 -16.61 -30.30 -33.64
N SER A 273 -17.10 -29.34 -32.84
CA SER A 273 -18.54 -29.17 -32.62
C SER A 273 -19.29 -28.83 -33.92
N ILE A 274 -18.69 -28.01 -34.79
CA ILE A 274 -19.27 -27.64 -36.09
C ILE A 274 -19.26 -28.84 -37.06
N LEU A 275 -18.20 -29.67 -37.04
CA LEU A 275 -18.13 -30.88 -37.86
C LEU A 275 -19.20 -31.91 -37.48
N PHE A 276 -19.50 -32.07 -36.18
CA PHE A 276 -20.58 -32.98 -35.76
C PHE A 276 -21.98 -32.49 -36.15
N PHE A 277 -22.22 -31.17 -36.24
CA PHE A 277 -23.50 -30.65 -36.73
C PHE A 277 -23.71 -30.81 -38.24
N ILE A 278 -22.64 -30.95 -39.03
CA ILE A 278 -22.74 -31.15 -40.48
C ILE A 278 -22.91 -32.62 -40.86
N VAL A 279 -22.42 -33.56 -40.03
CA VAL A 279 -22.49 -35.01 -40.33
C VAL A 279 -23.85 -35.64 -40.00
N TYR A 280 -24.72 -35.00 -39.21
CA TYR A 280 -26.07 -35.51 -38.88
C TYR A 280 -27.20 -35.00 -39.79
N LYS A 281 -26.87 -34.53 -41.00
CA LYS A 281 -27.85 -33.98 -41.95
C LYS A 281 -27.84 -34.68 -43.33
N TYR A 282 -27.76 -36.01 -43.36
CA TYR A 282 -28.15 -36.82 -44.52
C TYR A 282 -28.72 -38.16 -44.10
#